data_AF-A0A2P6W7M8-F1
#
_entry.id   AF-A0A2P6W7M8-F1
#
_cell.length_a   1.000
_cell.length_b   1.000
_cell.length_c   1.000
_cell.angle_alpha   90.00
_cell.angle_beta   90.00
_cell.angle_gamma   90.00
#
_symmetry.space_group_name_H-M   'P 1'
#
loop_
_entity.id
_entity.type
_entity.pdbx_description
1 polymer ?
#
loop_
_entity_poly.entity_id
_entity_poly.type
_entity_poly.pdbx_seq_one_letter_code
_entity_poly.pdbx_strand_id
1 'polypeptide(L)' 'MVECEYCGEELRKAEGKLMVLRSGKKIHFCNSKCEKNWKKNRQHKYPSKQE' A
#
# COMPACT_ATOMS: atom_id res chain seq x y z
N MET A 1 4.70 0.75 13.73
CA MET A 1 3.86 1.48 12.76
C MET A 1 3.59 0.55 11.59
N VAL A 2 2.49 0.75 10.86
CA VAL A 2 2.17 -0.07 9.68
C VAL A 2 2.45 0.77 8.45
N GLU A 3 3.15 0.22 7.47
CA GLU A 3 3.46 0.91 6.22
C GLU A 3 2.58 0.39 5.08
N CYS A 4 2.28 1.28 4.13
CA CYS A 4 1.66 0.90 2.88
C CYS A 4 2.63 0.06 2.05
N GLU A 5 2.29 -1.19 1.71
CA GLU A 5 3.15 -2.07 0.92
C GLU A 5 3.41 -1.57 -0.52
N TYR A 6 2.61 -0.61 -0.99
CA TYR A 6 2.76 -0.05 -2.33
C TYR A 6 3.70 1.15 -2.39
N CYS A 7 3.45 2.17 -1.55
CA CYS A 7 4.19 3.42 -1.59
C CYS A 7 5.15 3.59 -0.41
N GLY A 8 5.11 2.72 0.62
CA GLY A 8 5.91 2.83 1.84
C GLY A 8 5.52 4.00 2.75
N GLU A 9 4.31 4.56 2.60
CA GLU A 9 3.84 5.62 3.51
C GLU A 9 3.42 5.01 4.83
N GLU A 10 3.77 5.70 5.92
CA GLU A 10 3.31 5.33 7.24
C GLU A 10 1.80 5.52 7.37
N LEU A 11 1.11 4.51 7.89
CA LEU A 11 -0.32 4.54 8.13
C LEU A 11 -0.61 4.99 9.55
N ARG A 12 -1.41 6.04 9.70
CA ARG A 12 -1.95 6.45 11.00
C ARG A 12 -2.99 5.44 11.48
N LYS A 13 -3.20 5.38 12.80
CA LYS A 13 -4.21 4.49 13.39
C LYS A 13 -5.60 4.82 12.82
N ALA A 14 -6.35 3.78 12.44
CA ALA A 14 -7.67 3.85 11.81
C ALA A 14 -7.71 4.44 10.38
N GLU A 15 -6.56 4.64 9.73
CA GLU A 15 -6.48 5.01 8.31
C GLU A 15 -6.03 3.84 7.42
N GLY A 16 -6.28 3.97 6.13
CA GLY A 16 -5.88 2.99 5.13
C GLY A 16 -6.82 1.79 4.99
N LYS A 17 -6.32 0.73 4.35
CA LYS A 17 -7.06 -0.48 4.03
C LYS A 17 -6.19 -1.72 4.21
N LEU A 18 -6.75 -2.74 4.83
CA LEU A 18 -6.17 -4.08 4.91
C LEU A 18 -6.82 -4.98 3.86
N MET A 19 -6.01 -5.61 3.00
CA MET A 19 -6.43 -6.65 2.06
C MET A 19 -5.79 -7.97 2.48
N VAL A 20 -6.60 -9.02 2.63
CA VAL A 20 -6.12 -10.37 2.90
C VAL A 20 -6.21 -11.19 1.62
N LEU A 21 -5.07 -11.72 1.17
CA LEU A 21 -5.00 -12.58 -0.01
C LEU A 21 -5.50 -14.00 0.30
N ARG A 22 -5.82 -14.77 -0.73
CA ARG A 22 -6.19 -16.19 -0.59
C ARG A 22 -5.08 -17.03 0.08
N SER A 23 -3.81 -16.62 -0.04
CA SER A 23 -2.68 -17.23 0.66
C SER A 23 -2.62 -16.92 2.16
N GLY A 24 -3.50 -16.06 2.67
CA GLY A 24 -3.46 -15.54 4.04
C GLY A 24 -2.51 -14.34 4.22
N LYS A 25 -1.74 -13.96 3.19
CA LYS A 25 -0.88 -12.77 3.27
C LYS A 25 -1.74 -11.51 3.44
N LYS A 26 -1.40 -10.71 4.44
CA LYS A 26 -1.99 -9.39 4.72
C LYS A 26 -1.21 -8.34 3.93
N ILE A 27 -1.93 -7.43 3.30
CA ILE A 27 -1.37 -6.30 2.54
C ILE A 27 -2.04 -5.02 3.01
N HIS A 28 -1.23 -4.06 3.43
CA HIS A 28 -1.70 -2.76 3.89
C HIS A 28 -1.55 -1.69 2.80
N PHE A 29 -2.58 -0.88 2.60
CA PHE A 29 -2.59 0.23 1.65
C PHE A 29 -3.03 1.53 2.32
N CYS A 30 -2.39 2.66 1.96
CA CYS A 30 -2.82 3.97 2.46
C CYS A 30 -4.13 4.47 1.84
N ASN A 31 -4.44 4.04 0.61
CA ASN A 31 -5.66 4.44 -0.09
C ASN A 31 -5.98 3.51 -1.27
N SER A 32 -7.16 3.73 -1.86
CA SER A 32 -7.66 2.97 -3.03
C SER A 32 -6.80 3.13 -4.29
N LYS A 33 -6.02 4.21 -4.43
CA LYS A 33 -5.11 4.40 -5.58
C LYS A 33 -3.96 3.39 -5.52
N CYS A 34 -3.35 3.23 -4.34
CA CYS A 34 -2.28 2.25 -4.10
C CYS A 34 -2.76 0.82 -4.32
N GLU A 35 -3.94 0.45 -3.79
CA GLU A 35 -4.54 -0.87 -4.02
C GLU A 35 -4.76 -1.16 -5.51
N LYS A 36 -5.39 -0.21 -6.24
CA LYS A 36 -5.68 -0.38 -7.67
C LYS A 36 -4.41 -0.51 -8.50
N ASN A 37 -3.37 0.26 -8.17
CA ASN A 37 -2.10 0.18 -8.87
C ASN A 37 -1.35 -1.12 -8.56
N TRP A 38 -1.36 -1.58 -7.31
CA TRP A 38 -0.80 -2.87 -6.92
C TRP A 38 -1.50 -4.02 -7.65
N LYS A 39 -2.84 -4.03 -7.70
CA LYS A 39 -3.63 -5.02 -8.46
C LYS A 39 -3.34 -5.02 -9.96
N LYS A 40 -2.96 -3.87 -10.52
CA LYS A 40 -2.56 -3.71 -11.93
C LYS A 40 -1.07 -3.97 -12.17
N ASN A 41 -0.34 -4.45 -11.16
CA ASN A 41 1.09 -4.72 -11.20
C ASN A 41 1.93 -3.51 -11.69
N ARG A 42 1.53 -2.30 -11.29
CA ARG A 42 2.22 -1.06 -11.68
C ARG A 42 3.34 -0.73 -10.70
N GLN A 43 4.54 -0.50 -11.18
CA GLN A 43 5.70 -0.17 -10.35
C GLN A 43 5.96 1.35 -10.34
N HIS A 44 5.02 2.15 -9.82
CA HIS A 44 5.24 3.59 -9.71
C HIS A 44 6.24 3.89 -8.59
N LYS A 45 7.29 4.65 -8.93
CA LYS A 45 8.11 5.36 -7.95
C LYS A 45 7.47 6.71 -7.67
N TYR A 46 7.21 7.01 -6.41
CA TYR A 46 6.70 8.32 -6.02
C TYR A 46 7.86 9.31 -5.91
N PRO A 47 7.81 10.48 -6.57
CA PRO A 47 8.89 11.47 -6.52
C PRO A 47 9.21 11.95 -5.11
N SER A 48 8.19 11.99 -4.23
CA SER A 48 8.32 12.34 -2.82
C SER A 48 9.18 11.37 -1.99
N LYS A 49 9.67 10.29 -2.61
CA LYS A 49 10.40 9.20 -1.95
C LYS A 49 11.64 8.75 -2.75
N GLN A 50 12.11 9.57 -3.68
CA GLN A 50 13.40 9.38 -4.30
C GLN A 50 14.45 9.94 -3.32
N GLU A 51 15.25 9.05 -2.71
CA GLU A 51 16.59 9.42 -2.24
C GLU A 51 17.49 9.75 -3.44
#